data_AF-A0A1H1PT11-F1
#
_entry.id   AF-A0A1H1PT11-F1
#
_cell.length_a   1.000
_cell.length_b   1.000
_cell.length_c   1.000
_cell.angle_alpha   90.00
_cell.angle_beta   90.00
_cell.angle_gamma   90.00
#
_symmetry.space_group_name_H-M   'P 1'
#
loop_
_entity.id
_entity.type
_entity.pdbx_description
1 polymer ?
#
loop_
_entity_poly.entity_id
_entity_poly.type
_entity_poly.pdbx_seq_one_letter_code
_entity_poly.pdbx_strand_id
1 'polypeptide(L)'
;MLLVSSSQTILDAGVPPRLTEEIVSVVEEVADNTGAALVAVGDSPYRSAVLGAAEELAGRGREVDILGDGARTLDDVPADPHHAIIVEALGATELPDALIDYLDRSRASSTVVSVGTPAGIAADSHTDAGFRVVRERGSHPAHGDYAHVRKPAFVRADVTVAPHGLNAAHALHPACGQVVVARGEGSLSPDLLGQYARYNAGANPLRRPLSAVHVPRTVEPEASVRVDGDGAAARLRAEAALRAGAGAVRAGVDHPGVEPFGDARVRVSGDEIVGSFGRVLLVDGLTREEALRRARDEKVVIVVPGERALVVQPLRKQSGEEPAGIWTVHDAGVPWVDTPGGRDVLIGLIAASLARMEVSMERFLADRPRVVPEDPSPGYAPDEAVGLYALAAGIAADGAPTTAEEILRAVPLAFREGKARWETWAGA
;
A
#
# COMPACT_ATOMS: atom_id res chain seq x y z
N MET A 1 -23.56 -12.05 -11.86
CA MET A 1 -23.19 -11.09 -12.93
C MET A 1 -21.68 -11.08 -13.02
N LEU A 2 -21.12 -11.47 -14.18
CA LEU A 2 -19.68 -11.64 -14.39
C LEU A 2 -18.94 -10.34 -14.06
N LEU A 3 -17.85 -10.43 -13.29
CA LEU A 3 -16.85 -9.37 -13.14
C LEU A 3 -16.30 -9.07 -14.54
N VAL A 4 -16.89 -8.07 -15.20
CA VAL A 4 -16.23 -7.42 -16.34
C VAL A 4 -14.91 -6.88 -15.80
N SER A 5 -13.79 -7.21 -16.44
CA SER A 5 -12.47 -6.71 -16.06
C SER A 5 -12.57 -5.22 -15.77
N SER A 6 -12.14 -4.82 -14.57
CA SER A 6 -12.06 -3.43 -14.13
C SER A 6 -11.36 -2.55 -15.16
N SER A 7 -10.41 -3.12 -15.90
CA SER A 7 -9.71 -2.46 -16.99
C SER A 7 -10.64 -2.04 -18.13
N GLN A 8 -11.64 -2.84 -18.49
CA GLN A 8 -12.59 -2.50 -19.57
C GLN A 8 -13.49 -1.31 -19.16
N THR A 9 -14.02 -1.34 -17.93
CA THR A 9 -14.87 -0.25 -17.41
C THR A 9 -14.10 1.05 -17.20
N ILE A 10 -12.81 0.97 -16.86
CA ILE A 10 -11.92 2.13 -16.76
C ILE A 10 -11.61 2.71 -18.15
N LEU A 11 -11.36 1.86 -19.16
CA LEU A 11 -11.13 2.30 -20.54
C LEU A 11 -12.37 2.97 -21.14
N ASP A 12 -13.57 2.50 -20.79
CA ASP A 12 -14.84 3.08 -21.26
C ASP A 12 -15.14 4.45 -20.62
N ALA A 13 -14.53 4.79 -19.48
CA ALA A 13 -14.74 6.06 -18.79
C ALA A 13 -14.09 7.27 -19.48
N GLY A 14 -13.23 7.03 -20.48
CA GLY A 14 -12.46 8.08 -21.18
C GLY A 14 -11.39 8.72 -20.29
N VAL A 15 -10.49 9.54 -20.82
CA VAL A 15 -9.43 10.20 -20.02
C VAL A 15 -10.04 11.27 -19.10
N PRO A 16 -9.62 11.40 -17.81
CA PRO A 16 -10.16 12.44 -16.93
C PRO A 16 -9.84 13.83 -17.50
N PRO A 17 -10.79 14.77 -17.47
CA PRO A 17 -10.63 16.07 -18.14
C PRO A 17 -9.52 16.95 -17.56
N ARG A 18 -9.03 16.63 -16.34
CA ARG A 18 -7.97 17.36 -15.64
C ARG A 18 -6.68 16.56 -15.43
N LEU A 19 -6.53 15.44 -16.13
CA LEU A 19 -5.40 14.55 -15.91
C LEU A 19 -4.06 15.25 -16.25
N THR A 20 -4.05 16.13 -17.26
CA THR A 20 -2.88 16.92 -17.63
C THR A 20 -2.39 17.78 -16.46
N GLU A 21 -3.28 18.57 -15.85
CA GLU A 21 -2.93 19.45 -14.73
C GLU A 21 -2.51 18.65 -13.49
N GLU A 22 -3.12 17.49 -13.26
CA GLU A 22 -2.74 16.59 -12.17
C GLU A 22 -1.35 15.99 -12.37
N ILE A 23 -1.00 15.57 -13.60
CA ILE A 23 0.35 15.08 -13.92
C ILE A 23 1.37 16.19 -13.68
N VAL A 24 1.13 17.40 -14.19
CA VAL A 24 2.04 18.55 -14.00
C VAL A 24 2.20 18.86 -12.51
N SER A 25 1.11 18.89 -11.75
CA SER A 25 1.15 19.13 -10.31
C SER A 25 1.99 18.08 -9.57
N VAL A 26 1.86 16.80 -9.93
CA VAL A 26 2.66 15.73 -9.32
C VAL A 26 4.14 15.88 -9.69
N VAL A 27 4.44 16.15 -10.96
CA VAL A 27 5.81 16.35 -11.46
C VAL A 27 6.52 17.51 -10.73
N GLU A 28 5.82 18.63 -10.51
CA GLU A 28 6.36 19.78 -9.77
C GLU A 28 6.50 19.53 -8.27
N GLU A 29 5.68 18.64 -7.72
CA GLU A 29 5.78 18.26 -6.31
C GLU A 29 6.97 17.34 -6.04
N VAL A 30 7.24 16.42 -6.96
CA VAL A 30 8.26 15.36 -6.78
C VAL A 30 9.65 15.76 -7.24
N ALA A 31 9.77 16.90 -7.90
CA ALA A 31 11.04 17.40 -8.38
C ALA A 31 11.17 18.88 -8.07
N ASP A 32 12.24 19.21 -7.34
CA ASP A 32 12.72 20.59 -7.25
C ASP A 32 12.84 21.12 -8.69
N ASN A 33 12.24 22.28 -8.96
CA ASN A 33 11.89 22.82 -10.30
C ASN A 33 13.05 23.04 -11.31
N THR A 34 14.18 22.36 -11.15
CA THR A 34 15.43 22.54 -11.88
C THR A 34 15.90 21.20 -12.45
N GLY A 35 15.60 20.93 -13.72
CA GLY A 35 16.15 19.77 -14.44
C GLY A 35 15.36 19.41 -15.70
N ALA A 36 16.01 18.81 -16.69
CA ALA A 36 15.36 18.33 -17.91
C ALA A 36 14.40 17.16 -17.59
N ALA A 37 13.29 17.06 -18.33
CA ALA A 37 12.34 15.95 -18.24
C ALA A 37 12.36 15.12 -19.52
N LEU A 38 12.36 13.79 -19.35
CA LEU A 38 12.11 12.86 -20.45
C LEU A 38 10.65 12.41 -20.37
N VAL A 39 9.92 12.53 -21.48
CA VAL A 39 8.54 12.07 -21.60
C VAL A 39 8.49 10.91 -22.58
N ALA A 40 8.18 9.70 -22.11
CA ALA A 40 8.10 8.51 -22.93
C ALA A 40 6.65 8.03 -23.08
N VAL A 41 6.13 8.04 -24.30
CA VAL A 41 4.74 7.64 -24.59
C VAL A 41 4.68 6.45 -25.54
N GLY A 42 3.77 5.52 -25.27
CA GLY A 42 3.51 4.35 -26.12
C GLY A 42 2.07 4.32 -26.59
N ASP A 43 1.45 3.14 -26.48
CA ASP A 43 0.05 2.90 -26.84
C ASP A 43 -0.90 3.08 -25.65
N SER A 44 -0.43 3.71 -24.57
CA SER A 44 -1.26 3.99 -23.40
C SER A 44 -2.48 4.85 -23.76
N PRO A 45 -3.67 4.56 -23.18
CA PRO A 45 -4.83 5.43 -23.34
C PRO A 45 -4.58 6.86 -22.79
N TYR A 46 -3.56 7.04 -21.95
CA TYR A 46 -3.21 8.31 -21.33
C TYR A 46 -2.19 9.13 -22.12
N ARG A 47 -1.77 8.65 -23.29
CA ARG A 47 -0.79 9.31 -24.18
C ARG A 47 -1.06 10.80 -24.37
N SER A 48 -2.31 11.16 -24.69
CA SER A 48 -2.70 12.56 -24.96
C SER A 48 -2.49 13.46 -23.74
N ALA A 49 -2.88 13.01 -22.54
CA ALA A 49 -2.71 13.79 -21.32
C ALA A 49 -1.23 13.97 -20.95
N VAL A 50 -0.40 12.93 -21.15
CA VAL A 50 1.04 13.01 -20.90
C VAL A 50 1.73 13.96 -21.88
N LEU A 51 1.34 13.96 -23.16
CA LEU A 51 1.84 14.93 -24.14
C LEU A 51 1.39 16.36 -23.79
N GLY A 52 0.15 16.56 -23.35
CA GLY A 52 -0.30 17.86 -22.84
C GLY A 52 0.52 18.33 -21.63
N ALA A 53 0.86 17.42 -20.72
CA ALA A 53 1.71 17.74 -19.56
C ALA A 53 3.14 18.11 -20.01
N ALA A 54 3.67 17.45 -21.04
CA ALA A 54 4.96 17.78 -21.64
C ALA A 54 4.97 19.22 -22.20
N GLU A 55 3.92 19.60 -22.94
CA GLU A 55 3.76 20.96 -23.48
C GLU A 55 3.68 22.01 -22.35
N GLU A 56 2.93 21.72 -21.30
CA GLU A 56 2.78 22.63 -20.16
C GLU A 56 4.09 22.79 -19.38
N LEU A 57 4.82 21.70 -19.13
CA LEU A 57 6.15 21.74 -18.50
C LEU A 57 7.14 22.55 -19.34
N ALA A 58 7.14 22.38 -20.66
CA ALA A 58 7.95 23.17 -21.58
C ALA A 58 7.55 24.66 -21.56
N GLY A 59 6.24 24.96 -21.54
CA GLY A 59 5.70 26.32 -21.39
C GLY A 59 6.11 27.01 -20.09
N ARG A 60 6.40 26.23 -19.03
CA ARG A 60 6.94 26.70 -17.76
C ARG A 60 8.48 26.82 -17.76
N GLY A 61 9.13 26.64 -18.91
CA GLY A 61 10.57 26.83 -19.09
C GLY A 61 11.42 25.60 -18.79
N ARG A 62 10.83 24.41 -18.63
CA ARG A 62 11.56 23.16 -18.46
C ARG A 62 12.05 22.64 -19.83
N GLU A 63 13.25 22.10 -19.88
CA GLU A 63 13.71 21.33 -21.04
C GLU A 63 12.99 19.98 -21.06
N VAL A 64 12.34 19.64 -22.18
CA VAL A 64 11.53 18.42 -22.31
C VAL A 64 11.93 17.67 -23.59
N ASP A 65 12.42 16.44 -23.43
CA ASP A 65 12.61 15.49 -24.50
C ASP A 65 11.41 14.54 -24.57
N ILE A 66 10.88 14.28 -25.76
CA ILE A 66 9.74 13.37 -25.95
C ILE A 66 10.17 12.16 -26.79
N LEU A 67 9.81 10.95 -26.36
CA LEU A 67 10.00 9.69 -27.07
C LEU A 67 8.66 9.03 -27.38
N GLY A 68 8.54 8.43 -28.56
CA GLY A 68 7.36 7.70 -29.01
C GLY A 68 6.23 8.58 -29.57
N ASP A 69 6.49 9.87 -29.80
CA ASP A 69 5.55 10.85 -30.38
C ASP A 69 5.40 10.72 -31.91
N GLY A 70 6.27 9.94 -32.56
CA GLY A 70 6.35 9.77 -34.02
C GLY A 70 7.53 10.49 -34.65
N ALA A 71 8.09 11.51 -33.99
CA ALA A 71 9.34 12.17 -34.39
C ALA A 71 10.56 11.43 -33.83
N ARG A 72 10.46 10.90 -32.60
CA ARG A 72 11.46 9.99 -32.00
C ARG A 72 10.82 8.66 -31.64
N THR A 73 11.53 7.57 -31.89
CA THR A 73 11.13 6.23 -31.44
C THR A 73 11.54 6.01 -29.99
N LEU A 74 11.03 4.94 -29.37
CA LEU A 74 11.45 4.54 -28.02
C LEU A 74 12.90 4.00 -27.97
N ASP A 75 13.51 3.70 -29.12
CA ASP A 75 14.93 3.32 -29.23
C ASP A 75 15.88 4.52 -29.30
N ASP A 76 15.36 5.72 -29.55
CA ASP A 76 16.14 6.96 -29.71
C ASP A 76 16.46 7.63 -28.36
N VAL A 77 16.64 6.82 -27.30
CA VAL A 77 17.00 7.32 -25.97
C VAL A 77 18.36 8.03 -25.98
N PRO A 78 18.53 9.12 -25.21
CA PRO A 78 19.82 9.79 -25.05
C PRO A 78 20.91 8.83 -24.58
N ALA A 79 22.15 9.07 -25.03
CA ALA A 79 23.29 8.23 -24.64
C ALA A 79 23.57 8.32 -23.14
N ASP A 80 23.54 9.53 -22.59
CA ASP A 80 23.82 9.82 -21.19
C ASP A 80 22.53 10.19 -20.43
N PRO A 81 22.24 9.54 -19.29
CA PRO A 81 21.11 9.90 -18.46
C PRO A 81 21.39 11.24 -17.75
N HIS A 82 20.65 12.28 -18.15
CA HIS A 82 20.79 13.65 -17.61
C HIS A 82 19.44 14.26 -17.20
N HIS A 83 18.36 13.53 -17.44
CA HIS A 83 17.01 13.95 -17.09
C HIS A 83 16.78 13.79 -15.60
N ALA A 84 16.37 14.85 -14.91
CA ALA A 84 16.03 14.78 -13.49
C ALA A 84 14.68 14.10 -13.25
N ILE A 85 13.81 14.07 -14.28
CA ILE A 85 12.48 13.46 -14.22
C ILE A 85 12.24 12.63 -15.47
N ILE A 86 11.61 11.48 -15.31
CA ILE A 86 11.12 10.66 -16.41
C ILE A 86 9.62 10.47 -16.20
N VAL A 87 8.80 10.96 -17.14
CA VAL A 87 7.35 10.73 -17.14
C VAL A 87 7.04 9.69 -18.20
N GLU A 88 6.35 8.61 -17.85
CA GLU A 88 6.02 7.57 -18.81
C GLU A 88 4.53 7.21 -18.84
N ALA A 89 4.02 7.03 -20.05
CA ALA A 89 2.73 6.41 -20.34
C ALA A 89 2.89 5.45 -21.52
N LEU A 90 3.65 4.39 -21.29
CA LEU A 90 3.95 3.39 -22.31
C LEU A 90 2.84 2.34 -22.44
N GLY A 91 2.08 2.08 -21.37
CA GLY A 91 0.98 1.12 -21.37
C GLY A 91 1.46 -0.33 -21.46
N ALA A 92 0.80 -1.15 -22.27
CA ALA A 92 1.17 -2.55 -22.48
C ALA A 92 2.35 -2.73 -23.46
N THR A 93 2.96 -1.64 -23.93
CA THR A 93 4.09 -1.67 -24.85
C THR A 93 5.28 -2.41 -24.23
N GLU A 94 5.79 -3.40 -24.97
CA GLU A 94 7.03 -4.08 -24.61
C GLU A 94 8.19 -3.07 -24.63
N LEU A 95 8.94 -2.99 -23.54
CA LEU A 95 10.03 -2.03 -23.41
C LEU A 95 11.20 -2.43 -24.34
N PRO A 96 11.66 -1.51 -25.21
CA PRO A 96 12.87 -1.74 -25.98
C PRO A 96 14.10 -1.80 -25.07
N ASP A 97 15.09 -2.59 -25.48
CA ASP A 97 16.34 -2.80 -24.72
C ASP A 97 17.06 -1.49 -24.40
N ALA A 98 17.06 -0.53 -25.34
CA ALA A 98 17.68 0.77 -25.14
C ALA A 98 17.00 1.56 -24.02
N LEU A 99 15.66 1.51 -23.94
CA LEU A 99 14.88 2.17 -22.90
C LEU A 99 15.04 1.47 -21.55
N ILE A 100 15.08 0.13 -21.51
CA ILE A 100 15.39 -0.62 -20.27
C ILE A 100 16.75 -0.20 -19.72
N ASP A 101 17.78 -0.16 -20.56
CA ASP A 101 19.12 0.27 -20.14
C ASP A 101 19.13 1.72 -19.66
N TYR A 102 18.44 2.62 -20.36
CA TYR A 102 18.34 4.02 -19.99
C TYR A 102 17.64 4.24 -18.64
N LEU A 103 16.49 3.59 -18.41
CA LEU A 103 15.74 3.68 -17.16
C LEU A 103 16.55 3.14 -15.97
N ASP A 104 17.24 2.03 -16.16
CA ASP A 104 18.10 1.43 -15.14
C ASP A 104 19.27 2.34 -14.75
N ARG A 105 19.97 2.93 -15.73
CA ARG A 105 21.06 3.90 -15.48
C ARG A 105 20.57 5.21 -14.85
N SER A 106 19.34 5.62 -15.14
CA SER A 106 18.75 6.87 -14.63
C SER A 106 18.28 6.80 -13.18
N ARG A 107 18.09 5.60 -12.61
CA ARG A 107 17.48 5.43 -11.27
C ARG A 107 18.14 6.18 -10.13
N ALA A 108 19.46 6.36 -10.18
CA ALA A 108 20.18 7.03 -9.11
C ALA A 108 20.03 8.56 -9.13
N SER A 109 19.54 9.12 -10.25
CA SER A 109 19.58 10.55 -10.53
C SER A 109 18.24 11.13 -11.00
N SER A 110 17.25 10.28 -11.24
CA SER A 110 15.99 10.67 -11.88
C SER A 110 14.81 10.14 -11.08
N THR A 111 13.80 11.00 -10.91
CA THR A 111 12.49 10.59 -10.40
C THR A 111 11.63 10.07 -11.56
N VAL A 112 11.08 8.86 -11.43
CA VAL A 112 10.23 8.23 -12.44
C VAL A 112 8.76 8.35 -12.06
N VAL A 113 7.97 8.98 -12.92
CA VAL A 113 6.52 9.15 -12.79
C VAL A 113 5.82 8.33 -13.86
N SER A 114 5.08 7.29 -13.47
CA SER A 114 4.25 6.50 -14.38
C SER A 114 2.81 7.03 -14.40
N VAL A 115 2.16 7.07 -15.57
CA VAL A 115 0.75 7.45 -15.71
C VAL A 115 -0.08 6.26 -16.19
N GLY A 116 -1.05 5.86 -15.38
CA GLY A 116 -1.75 4.58 -15.52
C GLY A 116 -1.05 3.53 -14.69
N THR A 117 -0.63 2.44 -15.31
CA THR A 117 0.15 1.37 -14.67
C THR A 117 1.56 1.37 -15.27
N PRO A 118 2.62 1.22 -14.47
CA PRO A 118 3.97 1.23 -15.01
C PRO A 118 4.16 0.17 -16.08
N ALA A 119 4.85 0.54 -17.16
CA ALA A 119 5.01 -0.34 -18.31
C ALA A 119 5.65 -1.69 -17.93
N GLY A 120 5.17 -2.78 -18.54
CA GLY A 120 5.63 -4.13 -18.22
C GLY A 120 5.02 -4.74 -16.96
N ILE A 121 4.04 -4.09 -16.33
CA ILE A 121 3.24 -4.63 -15.22
C ILE A 121 1.78 -4.77 -15.65
N ALA A 122 1.20 -5.94 -15.46
CA ALA A 122 -0.20 -6.17 -15.78
C ALA A 122 -1.13 -5.56 -14.72
N ALA A 123 -2.04 -4.66 -15.13
CA ALA A 123 -2.94 -3.91 -14.24
C ALA A 123 -3.80 -4.79 -13.30
N ASP A 124 -4.34 -5.89 -13.82
CA ASP A 124 -5.30 -6.74 -13.09
C ASP A 124 -4.62 -7.90 -12.32
N SER A 125 -3.55 -8.47 -12.87
CA SER A 125 -2.85 -9.62 -12.30
C SER A 125 -1.59 -9.24 -11.54
N HIS A 126 -1.20 -7.95 -11.52
CA HIS A 126 0.01 -7.43 -10.88
C HIS A 126 1.32 -8.15 -11.27
N THR A 127 1.31 -9.00 -12.30
CA THR A 127 2.49 -9.74 -12.76
C THR A 127 3.39 -8.84 -13.59
N ASP A 128 4.70 -8.91 -13.35
CA ASP A 128 5.69 -8.20 -14.14
C ASP A 128 6.23 -9.03 -15.33
N ALA A 129 6.81 -8.34 -16.30
CA ALA A 129 7.46 -8.93 -17.48
C ALA A 129 8.80 -9.63 -17.17
N GLY A 130 9.20 -9.72 -15.90
CA GLY A 130 10.41 -10.38 -15.44
C GLY A 130 11.67 -9.58 -15.72
N PHE A 131 12.72 -10.32 -16.07
CA PHE A 131 14.04 -9.76 -16.36
C PHE A 131 14.45 -10.12 -17.79
N ARG A 132 15.14 -9.19 -18.45
CA ARG A 132 15.69 -9.36 -19.79
C ARG A 132 17.20 -9.17 -19.77
N VAL A 133 17.90 -9.89 -20.63
CA VAL A 133 19.33 -9.66 -20.87
C VAL A 133 19.44 -8.52 -21.87
N VAL A 134 19.94 -7.38 -21.41
CA VAL A 134 20.07 -6.14 -22.17
C VAL A 134 21.55 -5.83 -22.41
N ARG A 135 21.84 -5.22 -23.55
CA ARG A 135 23.17 -4.77 -23.91
C ARG A 135 23.44 -3.40 -23.26
N GLU A 136 24.27 -3.36 -22.22
CA GLU A 136 24.57 -2.13 -21.49
C GLU A 136 25.48 -1.18 -22.30
N ARG A 137 25.13 0.11 -22.35
CA ARG A 137 25.99 1.15 -22.94
C ARG A 137 26.88 1.79 -21.87
N GLY A 138 28.20 1.77 -22.09
CA GLY A 138 29.09 2.80 -21.54
C GLY A 138 29.80 2.54 -20.20
N SER A 139 29.87 1.32 -19.67
CA SER A 139 30.54 1.07 -18.38
C SER A 139 32.07 0.91 -18.45
N HIS A 140 32.69 0.70 -19.63
CA HIS A 140 34.15 0.58 -19.76
C HIS A 140 34.77 1.32 -20.95
N PRO A 141 35.73 2.25 -20.72
CA PRO A 141 36.25 3.15 -21.77
C PRO A 141 37.38 2.56 -22.65
N ALA A 142 37.62 1.25 -22.71
CA ALA A 142 38.80 0.74 -23.43
C ALA A 142 38.62 -0.49 -24.34
N HIS A 143 37.55 -1.27 -24.21
CA HIS A 143 37.36 -2.46 -25.06
C HIS A 143 35.91 -2.54 -25.51
N GLY A 144 35.69 -2.75 -26.81
CA GLY A 144 34.38 -2.78 -27.48
C GLY A 144 33.49 -3.96 -27.10
N ASP A 145 33.59 -4.46 -25.86
CA ASP A 145 32.81 -5.55 -25.33
C ASP A 145 31.65 -4.96 -24.54
N TYR A 146 30.46 -5.13 -25.09
CA TYR A 146 29.23 -4.78 -24.41
C TYR A 146 28.97 -5.81 -23.33
N ALA A 147 28.69 -5.36 -22.10
CA ALA A 147 28.23 -6.26 -21.06
C ALA A 147 26.75 -6.60 -21.32
N HIS A 148 26.46 -7.90 -21.42
CA HIS A 148 25.09 -8.40 -21.36
C HIS A 148 24.68 -8.48 -19.89
N VAL A 149 23.79 -7.58 -19.47
CA VAL A 149 23.35 -7.47 -18.07
C VAL A 149 21.89 -7.83 -17.97
N ARG A 150 21.52 -8.57 -16.93
CA ARG A 150 20.12 -8.92 -16.65
C ARG A 150 19.44 -7.76 -15.93
N LYS A 151 18.52 -7.06 -16.60
CA LYS A 151 17.79 -5.89 -16.10
C LYS A 151 16.27 -6.14 -16.03
N PRO A 152 15.52 -5.47 -15.13
CA PRO A 152 14.06 -5.59 -15.09
C PRO A 152 13.43 -5.16 -16.42
N ALA A 153 12.51 -5.97 -16.96
CA ALA A 153 11.80 -5.67 -18.21
C ALA A 153 10.52 -4.85 -17.98
N PHE A 154 10.50 -4.06 -16.90
CA PHE A 154 9.37 -3.25 -16.48
C PHE A 154 9.86 -1.94 -15.84
N VAL A 155 9.03 -0.91 -15.90
CA VAL A 155 9.28 0.39 -15.26
C VAL A 155 9.14 0.22 -13.76
N ARG A 156 10.10 0.76 -12.99
CA ARG A 156 9.91 1.02 -11.56
C ARG A 156 9.74 2.51 -11.38
N ALA A 157 8.52 2.89 -11.04
CA ALA A 157 8.14 4.27 -10.77
C ALA A 157 8.45 4.61 -9.31
N ASP A 158 8.87 5.85 -9.08
CA ASP A 158 8.86 6.46 -7.76
C ASP A 158 7.44 6.92 -7.41
N VAL A 159 6.70 7.38 -8.43
CA VAL A 159 5.30 7.81 -8.32
C VAL A 159 4.49 7.27 -9.49
N THR A 160 3.28 6.75 -9.22
CA THR A 160 2.30 6.38 -10.25
C THR A 160 1.07 7.25 -10.13
N VAL A 161 0.73 8.02 -11.16
CA VAL A 161 -0.57 8.70 -11.27
C VAL A 161 -1.57 7.70 -11.83
N ALA A 162 -2.58 7.34 -11.05
CA ALA A 162 -3.60 6.34 -11.40
C ALA A 162 -4.92 7.03 -11.82
N PRO A 163 -5.20 7.15 -13.13
CA PRO A 163 -6.44 7.73 -13.62
C PRO A 163 -7.59 6.77 -13.35
N HIS A 164 -8.73 7.30 -12.90
CA HIS A 164 -9.97 6.54 -12.61
C HIS A 164 -9.96 5.62 -11.38
N GLY A 165 -8.89 5.64 -10.59
CA GLY A 165 -8.81 4.86 -9.36
C GLY A 165 -7.72 3.80 -9.40
N LEU A 166 -7.78 2.88 -8.45
CA LEU A 166 -6.72 1.89 -8.22
C LEU A 166 -7.05 0.57 -8.91
N ASN A 167 -6.00 -0.12 -9.35
CA ASN A 167 -6.07 -1.49 -9.84
C ASN A 167 -5.17 -2.40 -8.99
N ALA A 168 -5.14 -3.70 -9.32
CA ALA A 168 -4.36 -4.66 -8.56
C ALA A 168 -2.85 -4.37 -8.59
N ALA A 169 -2.30 -3.90 -9.72
CA ALA A 169 -0.90 -3.52 -9.81
C ALA A 169 -0.55 -2.37 -8.87
N HIS A 170 -1.38 -1.31 -8.82
CA HIS A 170 -1.19 -0.18 -7.91
C HIS A 170 -1.12 -0.63 -6.45
N ALA A 171 -2.02 -1.53 -6.06
CA ALA A 171 -2.09 -2.03 -4.71
C ALA A 171 -0.93 -3.00 -4.40
N LEU A 172 -0.62 -3.94 -5.29
CA LEU A 172 0.18 -5.12 -4.93
C LEU A 172 1.62 -5.08 -5.46
N HIS A 173 1.89 -4.35 -6.55
CA HIS A 173 3.20 -4.40 -7.20
C HIS A 173 4.15 -3.28 -6.73
N PRO A 174 5.33 -3.60 -6.15
CA PRO A 174 6.23 -2.60 -5.55
C PRO A 174 6.72 -1.56 -6.56
N ALA A 175 6.83 -1.92 -7.84
CA ALA A 175 7.27 -1.01 -8.90
C ALA A 175 6.32 0.15 -9.22
N CYS A 176 5.13 0.22 -8.61
CA CYS A 176 4.25 1.39 -8.74
C CYS A 176 4.67 2.57 -7.86
N GLY A 177 5.66 2.42 -6.97
CA GLY A 177 6.10 3.50 -6.09
C GLY A 177 4.94 4.07 -5.26
N GLN A 178 4.89 5.40 -5.09
CA GLN A 178 3.75 6.12 -4.52
C GLN A 178 2.63 6.29 -5.53
N VAL A 179 1.44 5.73 -5.24
CA VAL A 179 0.29 5.88 -6.15
C VAL A 179 -0.52 7.12 -5.78
N VAL A 180 -0.76 8.02 -6.73
CA VAL A 180 -1.61 9.21 -6.64
C VAL A 180 -2.85 8.99 -7.50
N VAL A 181 -4.04 9.00 -6.90
CA VAL A 181 -5.28 8.86 -7.66
C VAL A 181 -5.71 10.21 -8.23
N ALA A 182 -5.73 10.28 -9.56
CA ALA A 182 -6.24 11.38 -10.35
C ALA A 182 -7.78 11.36 -10.32
N ARG A 183 -8.43 12.39 -9.74
CA ARG A 183 -9.88 12.37 -9.52
C ARG A 183 -10.60 13.03 -10.69
N GLY A 184 -11.28 12.23 -11.51
CA GLY A 184 -12.27 12.71 -12.47
C GLY A 184 -13.63 12.99 -11.82
N GLU A 185 -14.38 13.96 -12.36
CA GLU A 185 -15.83 14.07 -12.08
C GLU A 185 -16.51 12.75 -12.47
N GLY A 186 -17.13 12.07 -11.49
CA GLY A 186 -17.82 10.78 -11.73
C GLY A 186 -17.00 9.51 -11.50
N SER A 187 -15.79 9.60 -10.91
CA SER A 187 -15.05 8.42 -10.45
C SER A 187 -15.92 7.56 -9.51
N LEU A 188 -16.09 6.28 -9.88
CA LEU A 188 -16.85 5.29 -9.13
C LEU A 188 -16.36 5.23 -7.68
N SER A 189 -17.32 5.02 -6.77
CA SER A 189 -17.07 4.91 -5.33
C SER A 189 -15.86 4.04 -5.01
N PRO A 190 -15.02 4.39 -4.00
CA PRO A 190 -13.96 3.53 -3.46
C PRO A 190 -14.42 2.13 -2.98
N ASP A 191 -15.72 1.82 -3.05
CA ASP A 191 -16.34 0.61 -2.53
C ASP A 191 -16.17 -0.67 -3.38
N LEU A 192 -15.72 -0.61 -4.64
CA LEU A 192 -15.76 -1.81 -5.51
C LEU A 192 -14.47 -2.60 -5.65
N LEU A 193 -13.29 -2.06 -5.31
CA LEU A 193 -12.01 -2.73 -5.59
C LEU A 193 -10.95 -2.48 -4.51
N GLY A 194 -11.27 -2.86 -3.28
CA GLY A 194 -10.32 -2.88 -2.16
C GLY A 194 -9.90 -1.48 -1.70
N GLN A 195 -9.93 -1.27 -0.40
CA GLN A 195 -9.40 -0.04 0.16
C GLN A 195 -7.86 -0.13 0.08
N TYR A 196 -7.21 0.81 -0.60
CA TYR A 196 -5.75 0.92 -0.53
C TYR A 196 -5.45 2.05 0.44
N ALA A 197 -4.79 1.70 1.54
CA ALA A 197 -4.39 2.64 2.55
C ALA A 197 -2.87 2.77 2.56
N ARG A 198 -2.35 3.96 2.22
CA ARG A 198 -0.92 4.25 2.28
C ARG A 198 -0.63 5.27 3.37
N TYR A 199 0.28 4.93 4.28
CA TYR A 199 0.63 5.74 5.43
C TYR A 199 2.02 6.34 5.26
N ASN A 200 2.07 7.64 4.95
CA ASN A 200 3.34 8.38 4.95
C ASN A 200 3.76 8.67 6.38
N ALA A 201 4.99 8.28 6.73
CA ALA A 201 5.69 8.77 7.91
C ALA A 201 7.19 8.98 7.62
N GLY A 202 7.76 10.03 8.22
CA GLY A 202 9.14 10.49 8.02
C GLY A 202 9.25 11.95 7.55
N ALA A 203 10.44 12.53 7.70
CA ALA A 203 10.75 13.94 7.41
C ALA A 203 10.89 14.29 5.91
N ASN A 204 10.77 13.33 4.99
CA ASN A 204 10.70 13.55 3.54
C ASN A 204 9.36 13.06 2.95
N PRO A 205 8.26 13.79 3.20
CA PRO A 205 6.93 13.42 2.80
C PRO A 205 6.57 14.18 1.53
N LEU A 206 6.47 13.52 0.39
CA LEU A 206 5.68 14.12 -0.68
C LEU A 206 4.20 14.07 -0.25
N ARG A 207 3.60 15.24 -0.28
CA ARG A 207 2.61 15.81 0.62
C ARG A 207 1.20 15.37 0.23
N ARG A 208 0.81 14.14 0.61
CA ARG A 208 -0.58 13.78 0.97
C ARG A 208 -0.66 12.31 1.45
N PRO A 209 -1.19 12.02 2.65
CA PRO A 209 -1.68 10.68 2.97
C PRO A 209 -3.02 10.45 2.24
N LEU A 210 -3.17 9.36 1.50
CA LEU A 210 -4.38 9.04 0.74
C LEU A 210 -5.46 8.31 1.55
N SER A 211 -5.13 7.84 2.75
CA SER A 211 -6.09 7.19 3.66
C SER A 211 -5.88 7.67 5.09
N ALA A 212 -6.91 8.23 5.72
CA ALA A 212 -6.91 8.41 7.17
C ALA A 212 -6.99 7.03 7.83
N VAL A 213 -6.04 6.69 8.71
CA VAL A 213 -6.21 5.54 9.61
C VAL A 213 -7.43 5.86 10.47
N HIS A 214 -8.45 5.00 10.51
CA HIS A 214 -9.42 5.09 11.59
C HIS A 214 -8.70 4.65 12.88
N VAL A 215 -8.37 5.61 13.73
CA VAL A 215 -7.71 5.32 14.99
C VAL A 215 -8.75 5.31 16.12
N PRO A 216 -8.85 4.24 16.92
CA PRO A 216 -9.81 4.18 18.01
C PRO A 216 -9.58 5.30 19.04
N ARG A 217 -10.68 5.84 19.56
CA ARG A 217 -10.72 7.12 20.28
C ARG A 217 -10.40 7.02 21.77
N THR A 218 -10.40 5.82 22.36
CA THR A 218 -10.32 5.61 23.81
C THR A 218 -9.71 4.26 24.20
N VAL A 219 -9.02 4.22 25.34
CA VAL A 219 -8.71 2.98 26.07
C VAL A 219 -10.03 2.41 26.59
N GLU A 220 -10.28 1.12 26.35
CA GLU A 220 -11.46 0.43 26.88
C GLU A 220 -11.03 -0.44 28.08
N PRO A 221 -11.40 -0.07 29.32
CA PRO A 221 -10.96 -0.80 30.52
C PRO A 221 -11.36 -2.29 30.51
N GLU A 222 -12.47 -2.62 29.84
CA GLU A 222 -13.00 -3.98 29.72
C GLU A 222 -12.37 -4.78 28.57
N ALA A 223 -11.60 -4.13 27.69
CA ALA A 223 -10.91 -4.81 26.60
C ALA A 223 -9.73 -5.59 27.18
N SER A 224 -9.87 -6.92 27.22
CA SER A 224 -8.87 -7.81 27.78
C SER A 224 -8.28 -8.74 26.72
N VAL A 225 -6.95 -8.85 26.72
CA VAL A 225 -6.19 -9.71 25.82
C VAL A 225 -5.41 -10.73 26.63
N ARG A 226 -5.46 -12.00 26.22
CA ARG A 226 -4.59 -13.06 26.71
C ARG A 226 -3.57 -13.40 25.64
N VAL A 227 -2.30 -13.44 26.01
CA VAL A 227 -1.20 -13.88 25.14
C VAL A 227 -0.65 -15.20 25.66
N ASP A 228 -0.85 -16.27 24.88
CA ASP A 228 -0.25 -17.56 25.16
C ASP A 228 1.22 -17.59 24.71
N GLY A 229 2.03 -18.36 25.43
CA GLY A 229 3.48 -18.49 25.20
C GLY A 229 4.31 -17.69 26.19
N ASP A 230 5.62 -17.67 25.95
CA ASP A 230 6.64 -17.03 26.77
C ASP A 230 7.71 -16.32 25.92
N GLY A 231 8.71 -15.74 26.58
CA GLY A 231 9.87 -15.13 25.94
C GLY A 231 9.60 -13.78 25.26
N ALA A 232 10.47 -13.43 24.32
CA ALA A 232 10.48 -12.11 23.67
C ALA A 232 9.23 -11.85 22.82
N ALA A 233 8.76 -12.87 22.08
CA ALA A 233 7.55 -12.74 21.24
C ALA A 233 6.30 -12.45 22.08
N ALA A 234 6.08 -13.21 23.17
CA ALA A 234 4.97 -12.98 24.07
C ALA A 234 5.04 -11.60 24.75
N ARG A 235 6.25 -11.15 25.10
CA ARG A 235 6.49 -9.81 25.65
C ARG A 235 6.13 -8.70 24.64
N LEU A 236 6.59 -8.80 23.39
CA LEU A 236 6.29 -7.81 22.35
C LEU A 236 4.78 -7.72 22.07
N ARG A 237 4.09 -8.87 21.98
CA ARG A 237 2.62 -8.93 21.80
C ARG A 237 1.89 -8.26 22.96
N ALA A 238 2.30 -8.57 24.20
CA ALA A 238 1.68 -8.03 25.39
C ALA A 238 1.89 -6.51 25.50
N GLU A 239 3.11 -6.04 25.25
CA GLU A 239 3.44 -4.62 25.27
C GLU A 239 2.71 -3.84 24.15
N ALA A 240 2.64 -4.40 22.94
CA ALA A 240 1.86 -3.83 21.83
C ALA A 240 0.39 -3.68 22.20
N ALA A 241 -0.21 -4.71 22.80
CA ALA A 241 -1.62 -4.68 23.20
C ALA A 241 -1.89 -3.60 24.27
N LEU A 242 -1.01 -3.47 25.27
CA LEU A 242 -1.10 -2.41 26.29
C LEU A 242 -0.98 -1.02 25.66
N ARG A 243 0.02 -0.80 24.80
CA ARG A 243 0.24 0.48 24.11
C ARG A 243 -0.87 0.84 23.14
N ALA A 244 -1.56 -0.17 22.60
CA ALA A 244 -2.75 0.03 21.80
C ALA A 244 -3.99 0.36 22.63
N GLY A 245 -3.95 0.27 23.96
CA GLY A 245 -5.08 0.63 24.82
C GLY A 245 -6.00 -0.55 25.16
N ALA A 246 -5.48 -1.78 25.20
CA ALA A 246 -6.14 -2.85 25.94
C ALA A 246 -6.16 -2.50 27.44
N GLY A 247 -7.32 -2.62 28.08
CA GLY A 247 -7.50 -2.32 29.51
C GLY A 247 -6.84 -3.33 30.45
N ALA A 248 -6.73 -4.60 30.01
CA ALA A 248 -5.99 -5.63 30.71
C ALA A 248 -5.27 -6.57 29.73
N VAL A 249 -4.03 -6.94 30.04
CA VAL A 249 -3.27 -7.92 29.25
C VAL A 249 -2.76 -9.02 30.19
N ARG A 250 -3.02 -10.28 29.84
CA ARG A 250 -2.66 -11.46 30.64
C ARG A 250 -1.69 -12.33 29.87
N ALA A 251 -0.52 -12.62 30.43
CA ALA A 251 0.49 -13.44 29.75
C ALA A 251 1.42 -14.15 30.75
N GLY A 252 2.15 -15.16 30.28
CA GLY A 252 3.15 -15.88 31.06
C GLY A 252 4.50 -15.17 31.18
N VAL A 253 4.54 -13.85 30.99
CA VAL A 253 5.79 -13.05 30.97
C VAL A 253 5.78 -12.02 32.09
N ASP A 254 6.95 -11.79 32.69
CA ASP A 254 7.15 -10.71 33.65
C ASP A 254 7.35 -9.38 32.89
N HIS A 255 6.28 -8.60 32.80
CA HIS A 255 6.27 -7.31 32.11
C HIS A 255 5.38 -6.30 32.86
N PRO A 256 5.81 -5.04 33.04
CA PRO A 256 4.98 -4.01 33.67
C PRO A 256 3.61 -3.87 33.00
N GLY A 257 2.55 -3.89 33.80
CA GLY A 257 1.16 -3.79 33.32
C GLY A 257 0.56 -5.08 32.78
N VAL A 258 1.32 -6.18 32.75
CA VAL A 258 0.80 -7.52 32.40
C VAL A 258 0.37 -8.24 33.67
N GLU A 259 -0.86 -8.71 33.68
CA GLU A 259 -1.43 -9.54 34.73
C GLU A 259 -1.04 -11.01 34.55
N PRO A 260 -1.04 -11.81 35.64
CA PRO A 260 -0.91 -13.24 35.55
C PRO A 260 -1.96 -13.87 34.63
N PHE A 261 -1.63 -15.03 34.10
CA PHE A 261 -2.46 -15.78 33.17
C PHE A 261 -3.89 -16.00 33.70
N GLY A 262 -4.88 -15.77 32.84
CA GLY A 262 -6.30 -15.89 33.17
C GLY A 262 -7.18 -15.72 31.94
N ASP A 263 -8.49 -15.74 32.12
CA ASP A 263 -9.44 -15.57 31.01
C ASP A 263 -9.42 -14.13 30.48
N ALA A 264 -9.68 -13.99 29.18
CA ALA A 264 -9.74 -12.70 28.49
C ALA A 264 -10.71 -12.80 27.31
N ARG A 265 -11.19 -11.64 26.83
CA ARG A 265 -12.09 -11.57 25.68
C ARG A 265 -11.44 -12.06 24.39
N VAL A 266 -10.20 -11.63 24.16
CA VAL A 266 -9.40 -12.03 23.00
C VAL A 266 -8.21 -12.86 23.45
N ARG A 267 -7.95 -13.95 22.73
CA ARG A 267 -6.82 -14.85 22.95
C ARG A 267 -5.89 -14.86 21.75
N VAL A 268 -4.59 -14.74 22.02
CA VAL A 268 -3.51 -14.86 21.04
C VAL A 268 -2.76 -16.15 21.29
N SER A 269 -2.61 -16.99 20.26
CA SER A 269 -1.83 -18.23 20.31
C SER A 269 -1.05 -18.41 19.01
N GLY A 270 0.28 -18.26 19.07
CA GLY A 270 1.09 -18.24 17.85
C GLY A 270 0.67 -17.08 16.94
N ASP A 271 0.23 -17.39 15.72
CA ASP A 271 -0.22 -16.43 14.71
C ASP A 271 -1.76 -16.35 14.58
N GLU A 272 -2.47 -17.02 15.49
CA GLU A 272 -3.93 -17.02 15.55
C GLU A 272 -4.41 -16.10 16.69
N ILE A 273 -5.38 -15.26 16.37
CA ILE A 273 -6.06 -14.36 17.29
C ILE A 273 -7.54 -14.73 17.27
N VAL A 274 -8.08 -15.11 18.43
CA VAL A 274 -9.46 -15.59 18.59
C VAL A 274 -10.22 -14.63 19.49
N GLY A 275 -11.35 -14.15 19.01
CA GLY A 275 -12.32 -13.39 19.79
C GLY A 275 -13.71 -14.02 19.68
N SER A 276 -14.66 -13.43 20.40
CA SER A 276 -16.10 -13.79 20.38
C SER A 276 -16.70 -13.65 18.98
N PHE A 277 -16.14 -12.76 18.15
CA PHE A 277 -16.65 -12.41 16.83
C PHE A 277 -15.95 -13.11 15.67
N GLY A 278 -14.88 -13.86 15.92
CA GLY A 278 -14.23 -14.65 14.89
C GLY A 278 -12.75 -14.84 15.16
N ARG A 279 -12.04 -15.20 14.09
CA ARG A 279 -10.62 -15.50 14.13
C ARG A 279 -9.88 -14.69 13.09
N VAL A 280 -8.67 -14.27 13.45
CA VAL A 280 -7.71 -13.61 12.56
C VAL A 280 -6.47 -14.49 12.51
N LEU A 281 -6.00 -14.80 11.30
CA LEU A 281 -4.76 -15.53 11.08
C LEU A 281 -3.76 -14.63 10.37
N LEU A 282 -2.53 -14.59 10.89
CA LEU A 282 -1.40 -14.02 10.16
C LEU A 282 -0.72 -15.14 9.37
N VAL A 283 -0.58 -14.97 8.06
CA VAL A 283 -0.01 -15.99 7.16
C VAL A 283 0.95 -15.34 6.19
N ASP A 284 2.18 -15.86 6.09
CA ASP A 284 3.18 -15.33 5.17
C ASP A 284 3.02 -15.88 3.75
N GLY A 285 3.43 -15.07 2.78
CA GLY A 285 3.69 -15.51 1.40
C GLY A 285 2.46 -15.94 0.60
N LEU A 286 1.24 -15.62 1.06
CA LEU A 286 0.04 -15.87 0.29
C LEU A 286 -0.15 -14.81 -0.80
N THR A 287 -0.51 -15.24 -1.99
CA THR A 287 -1.07 -14.35 -3.02
C THR A 287 -2.46 -13.85 -2.61
N ARG A 288 -2.94 -12.79 -3.26
CA ARG A 288 -4.31 -12.26 -3.04
C ARG A 288 -5.36 -13.36 -3.20
N GLU A 289 -5.27 -14.13 -4.28
CA GLU A 289 -6.23 -15.19 -4.62
C GLU A 289 -6.19 -16.34 -3.60
N GLU A 290 -5.02 -16.70 -3.10
CA GLU A 290 -4.87 -17.70 -2.04
C GLU A 290 -5.42 -17.20 -0.70
N ALA A 291 -5.14 -15.94 -0.33
CA ALA A 291 -5.67 -15.32 0.87
C ALA A 291 -7.21 -15.22 0.83
N LEU A 292 -7.80 -14.82 -0.31
CA LEU A 292 -9.25 -14.79 -0.53
C LEU A 292 -9.89 -16.17 -0.43
N ARG A 293 -9.28 -17.18 -1.04
CA ARG A 293 -9.75 -18.57 -0.97
C ARG A 293 -9.71 -19.06 0.47
N ARG A 294 -8.59 -18.86 1.16
CA ARG A 294 -8.38 -19.31 2.53
C ARG A 294 -9.31 -18.61 3.52
N ALA A 295 -9.45 -17.28 3.43
CA ALA A 295 -10.37 -16.50 4.24
C ALA A 295 -11.82 -17.03 4.12
N ARG A 296 -12.23 -17.37 2.90
CA ARG A 296 -13.54 -17.92 2.58
C ARG A 296 -13.73 -19.32 3.17
N ASP A 297 -12.79 -20.22 2.89
CA ASP A 297 -12.90 -21.64 3.26
C ASP A 297 -12.86 -21.83 4.78
N GLU A 298 -11.99 -21.09 5.45
CA GLU A 298 -11.83 -21.18 6.91
C GLU A 298 -12.76 -20.23 7.69
N LYS A 299 -13.43 -19.32 7.00
CA LYS A 299 -14.28 -18.26 7.57
C LYS A 299 -13.53 -17.43 8.62
N VAL A 300 -12.33 -16.99 8.25
CA VAL A 300 -11.41 -16.21 9.10
C VAL A 300 -10.93 -14.98 8.36
N VAL A 301 -10.54 -13.94 9.08
CA VAL A 301 -9.80 -12.83 8.49
C VAL A 301 -8.34 -13.26 8.31
N ILE A 302 -7.81 -13.08 7.11
CA ILE A 302 -6.40 -13.36 6.80
C ILE A 302 -5.67 -12.03 6.75
N VAL A 303 -4.58 -11.92 7.50
CA VAL A 303 -3.60 -10.85 7.35
C VAL A 303 -2.36 -11.48 6.73
N VAL A 304 -1.94 -10.99 5.57
CA VAL A 304 -0.67 -11.35 4.94
C VAL A 304 0.31 -10.22 5.21
N PRO A 305 1.25 -10.37 6.16
CA PRO A 305 2.26 -9.37 6.40
C PRO A 305 3.17 -9.25 5.17
N GLY A 306 3.63 -8.04 4.87
CA GLY A 306 4.53 -7.76 3.76
C GLY A 306 5.08 -6.34 3.83
N GLU A 307 5.89 -5.94 2.84
CA GLU A 307 6.14 -4.52 2.55
C GLU A 307 4.81 -3.80 2.28
N ARG A 308 3.86 -4.52 1.67
CA ARG A 308 2.45 -4.18 1.60
C ARG A 308 1.66 -5.29 2.27
N ALA A 309 1.06 -5.00 3.42
CA ALA A 309 0.23 -5.98 4.09
C ALA A 309 -1.14 -6.06 3.42
N LEU A 310 -1.64 -7.28 3.27
CA LEU A 310 -2.99 -7.54 2.75
C LEU A 310 -3.89 -7.99 3.90
N VAL A 311 -5.02 -7.33 4.10
CA VAL A 311 -6.07 -7.77 5.03
C VAL A 311 -7.23 -8.28 4.21
N VAL A 312 -7.59 -9.55 4.35
CA VAL A 312 -8.67 -10.19 3.60
C VAL A 312 -9.76 -10.67 4.54
N GLN A 313 -10.97 -10.23 4.28
CA GLN A 313 -12.15 -10.52 5.08
C GLN A 313 -13.12 -11.37 4.26
N PRO A 314 -13.65 -12.47 4.83
CA PRO A 314 -14.73 -13.20 4.20
C PRO A 314 -16.01 -12.40 4.39
N LEU A 315 -16.53 -11.79 3.32
CA LEU A 315 -17.92 -11.32 3.36
C LEU A 315 -18.86 -12.52 3.36
N ARG A 316 -20.04 -12.39 3.96
CA ARG A 316 -21.18 -13.26 3.64
C ARG A 316 -22.17 -12.47 2.80
N LYS A 317 -22.41 -12.88 1.55
CA LYS A 317 -23.53 -12.31 0.77
C LYS A 317 -24.86 -12.86 1.31
N GLN A 318 -25.85 -11.98 1.47
CA GLN A 318 -27.21 -12.34 1.89
C GLN A 318 -27.97 -13.20 0.85
N SER A 319 -27.56 -13.19 -0.42
CA SER A 319 -28.32 -13.75 -1.55
C SER A 319 -28.02 -15.23 -1.89
N GLY A 320 -27.17 -15.93 -1.14
CA GLY A 320 -26.75 -17.30 -1.47
C GLY A 320 -25.80 -17.40 -2.67
N GLU A 321 -25.41 -16.28 -3.26
CA GLU A 321 -24.28 -16.22 -4.21
C GLU A 321 -22.95 -16.39 -3.48
N GLU A 322 -21.91 -16.82 -4.21
CA GLU A 322 -20.57 -16.92 -3.64
C GLU A 322 -20.12 -15.57 -3.04
N PRO A 323 -19.62 -15.59 -1.79
CA PRO A 323 -19.10 -14.39 -1.17
C PRO A 323 -17.87 -13.88 -1.92
N ALA A 324 -17.95 -12.64 -2.41
CA ALA A 324 -16.77 -11.89 -2.82
C ALA A 324 -16.07 -11.41 -1.54
N GLY A 325 -14.88 -11.90 -1.22
CA GLY A 325 -14.14 -11.38 -0.05
C GLY A 325 -13.77 -9.91 -0.26
N ILE A 326 -13.82 -9.11 0.81
CA ILE A 326 -13.22 -7.76 0.81
C ILE A 326 -11.74 -7.93 1.11
N TRP A 327 -10.92 -7.10 0.48
CA TRP A 327 -9.52 -7.00 0.83
C TRP A 327 -9.09 -5.54 0.90
N THR A 328 -8.19 -5.24 1.84
CA THR A 328 -7.53 -3.95 1.99
C THR A 328 -6.04 -4.17 1.85
N VAL A 329 -5.33 -3.27 1.18
CA VAL A 329 -3.86 -3.25 1.20
C VAL A 329 -3.39 -2.06 2.00
N HIS A 330 -2.46 -2.32 2.91
CA HIS A 330 -1.78 -1.33 3.73
C HIS A 330 -0.32 -1.25 3.32
N ASP A 331 0.12 -0.06 2.91
CA ASP A 331 1.48 0.24 2.48
C ASP A 331 2.06 1.36 3.37
N ALA A 332 3.20 1.18 4.03
CA ALA A 332 3.94 2.31 4.64
C ALA A 332 5.34 2.43 4.10
N GLY A 333 5.57 1.92 2.89
CA GLY A 333 6.77 2.21 2.12
C GLY A 333 8.07 1.72 2.76
N VAL A 334 7.99 0.81 3.74
CA VAL A 334 9.16 0.16 4.36
C VAL A 334 8.88 -1.34 4.51
N PRO A 335 9.85 -2.24 4.26
CA PRO A 335 9.64 -3.69 4.32
C PRO A 335 9.47 -4.16 5.77
N TRP A 336 8.22 -4.24 6.24
CA TRP A 336 7.86 -4.51 7.64
C TRP A 336 8.13 -5.94 8.10
N VAL A 337 7.99 -6.89 7.19
CA VAL A 337 8.15 -8.33 7.45
C VAL A 337 9.58 -8.72 7.79
N ASP A 338 10.54 -7.89 7.41
CA ASP A 338 11.95 -8.14 7.64
C ASP A 338 12.43 -7.62 9.00
N THR A 339 11.59 -6.91 9.76
CA THR A 339 11.94 -6.44 11.11
C THR A 339 11.71 -7.57 12.13
N PRO A 340 12.77 -8.12 12.77
CA PRO A 340 12.60 -9.16 13.77
C PRO A 340 11.68 -8.69 14.91
N GLY A 341 10.63 -9.46 15.20
CA GLY A 341 9.62 -9.11 16.21
C GLY A 341 8.53 -8.14 15.75
N GLY A 342 8.61 -7.57 14.53
CA GLY A 342 7.56 -6.69 13.98
C GLY A 342 6.21 -7.39 13.86
N ARG A 343 6.21 -8.66 13.45
CA ARG A 343 5.02 -9.54 13.44
C ARG A 343 4.36 -9.63 14.81
N ASP A 344 5.15 -9.78 15.87
CA ASP A 344 4.65 -9.90 17.24
C ASP A 344 3.99 -8.61 17.73
N VAL A 345 4.56 -7.46 17.33
CA VAL A 345 3.94 -6.16 17.57
C VAL A 345 2.59 -6.07 16.86
N LEU A 346 2.54 -6.40 15.56
CA LEU A 346 1.30 -6.39 14.79
C LEU A 346 0.21 -7.28 15.41
N ILE A 347 0.57 -8.50 15.84
CA ILE A 347 -0.35 -9.43 16.51
C ILE A 347 -0.97 -8.78 17.76
N GLY A 348 -0.14 -8.14 18.60
CA GLY A 348 -0.63 -7.46 19.80
C GLY A 348 -1.55 -6.27 19.49
N LEU A 349 -1.25 -5.51 18.44
CA LEU A 349 -2.11 -4.41 17.98
C LEU A 349 -3.48 -4.92 17.49
N ILE A 350 -3.49 -5.99 16.69
CA ILE A 350 -4.73 -6.62 16.19
C ILE A 350 -5.55 -7.15 17.37
N ALA A 351 -4.91 -7.83 18.33
CA ALA A 351 -5.61 -8.38 19.49
C ALA A 351 -6.26 -7.31 20.36
N ALA A 352 -5.55 -6.19 20.60
CA ALA A 352 -6.12 -5.06 21.33
C ALA A 352 -7.27 -4.39 20.55
N SER A 353 -7.13 -4.25 19.24
CA SER A 353 -8.20 -3.71 18.38
C SER A 353 -9.46 -4.56 18.43
N LEU A 354 -9.29 -5.88 18.33
CA LEU A 354 -10.39 -6.83 18.41
C LEU A 354 -11.08 -6.78 19.79
N ALA A 355 -10.30 -6.71 20.87
CA ALA A 355 -10.83 -6.66 22.23
C ALA A 355 -11.63 -5.37 22.49
N ARG A 356 -11.20 -4.22 21.95
CA ARG A 356 -11.96 -2.97 22.03
C ARG A 356 -13.25 -3.04 21.22
N MET A 357 -13.16 -3.53 19.98
CA MET A 357 -14.33 -3.71 19.11
C MET A 357 -15.37 -4.60 19.79
N GLU A 358 -14.94 -5.64 20.50
CA GLU A 358 -15.84 -6.51 21.26
C GLU A 358 -16.64 -5.77 22.33
N VAL A 359 -15.95 -4.95 23.14
CA VAL A 359 -16.59 -4.13 24.17
C VAL A 359 -17.54 -3.10 23.55
N SER A 360 -17.10 -2.41 22.49
CA SER A 360 -17.92 -1.41 21.82
C SER A 360 -19.18 -2.02 21.19
N MET A 361 -19.07 -3.19 20.57
CA MET A 361 -20.20 -3.89 19.96
C MET A 361 -21.16 -4.42 21.02
N GLU A 362 -20.66 -5.01 22.11
CA GLU A 362 -21.51 -5.48 23.23
C GLU A 362 -22.35 -4.33 23.80
N ARG A 363 -21.72 -3.18 24.09
CA ARG A 363 -22.43 -1.98 24.55
C ARG A 363 -23.43 -1.47 23.52
N PHE A 364 -23.04 -1.40 22.25
CA PHE A 364 -23.92 -0.98 21.16
C PHE A 364 -25.18 -1.85 21.07
N LEU A 365 -25.03 -3.17 21.19
CA LEU A 365 -26.13 -4.13 21.14
C LEU A 365 -26.99 -4.09 22.41
N ALA A 366 -26.38 -3.89 23.58
CA ALA A 366 -27.11 -3.69 24.84
C ALA A 366 -28.00 -2.43 24.78
N ASP A 367 -27.49 -1.35 24.20
CA ASP A 367 -28.23 -0.09 23.99
C ASP A 367 -29.29 -0.21 22.88
N ARG A 368 -29.11 -1.14 21.94
CA ARG A 368 -30.00 -1.35 20.78
C ARG A 368 -30.41 -2.82 20.63
N PRO A 369 -31.21 -3.37 21.56
CA PRO A 369 -31.56 -4.80 21.59
C PRO A 369 -32.39 -5.26 20.38
N ARG A 370 -32.90 -4.34 19.55
CA ARG A 370 -33.61 -4.66 18.29
C ARG A 370 -32.68 -4.82 17.09
N VAL A 371 -31.42 -4.42 17.21
CA VAL A 371 -30.43 -4.60 16.15
C VAL A 371 -29.85 -6.00 16.30
N VAL A 372 -30.08 -6.84 15.30
CA VAL A 372 -29.39 -8.11 15.17
C VAL A 372 -28.28 -7.89 14.15
N PRO A 373 -26.99 -7.99 14.54
CA PRO A 373 -25.89 -7.81 13.60
C PRO A 373 -25.97 -8.92 12.56
N GLU A 374 -26.08 -8.53 11.29
CA GLU A 374 -26.22 -9.46 10.17
C GLU A 374 -24.95 -10.26 9.92
N ASP A 375 -23.79 -9.66 10.23
CA ASP A 375 -22.48 -10.31 10.22
C ASP A 375 -21.57 -9.60 11.24
N PRO A 376 -21.34 -10.16 12.43
CA PRO A 376 -20.45 -9.57 13.41
C PRO A 376 -18.98 -9.87 13.04
N SER A 377 -18.63 -9.79 11.75
CA SER A 377 -17.28 -10.08 11.27
C SER A 377 -16.28 -9.14 11.94
N PRO A 378 -15.11 -9.64 12.38
CA PRO A 378 -14.11 -8.82 13.03
C PRO A 378 -13.37 -7.88 12.07
N GLY A 379 -13.79 -7.82 10.80
CA GLY A 379 -13.06 -7.23 9.69
C GLY A 379 -12.44 -5.86 9.93
N TYR A 380 -13.17 -4.95 10.58
CA TYR A 380 -12.66 -3.60 10.84
C TYR A 380 -11.45 -3.57 11.79
N ALA A 381 -11.37 -4.48 12.76
CA ALA A 381 -10.34 -4.41 13.79
C ALA A 381 -8.92 -4.72 13.28
N PRO A 382 -8.68 -5.77 12.45
CA PRO A 382 -7.38 -6.01 11.82
C PRO A 382 -6.95 -4.89 10.88
N ASP A 383 -7.90 -4.28 10.16
CA ASP A 383 -7.63 -3.19 9.23
C ASP A 383 -7.04 -1.96 9.95
N GLU A 384 -7.70 -1.52 11.01
CA GLU A 384 -7.22 -0.42 11.85
C GLU A 384 -5.85 -0.71 12.48
N ALA A 385 -5.65 -1.94 12.95
CA ALA A 385 -4.42 -2.33 13.62
C ALA A 385 -3.23 -2.39 12.64
N VAL A 386 -3.44 -2.88 11.43
CA VAL A 386 -2.42 -2.88 10.37
C VAL A 386 -2.10 -1.44 9.97
N GLY A 387 -3.10 -0.56 9.83
CA GLY A 387 -2.85 0.84 9.50
C GLY A 387 -2.12 1.62 10.59
N LEU A 388 -2.45 1.36 11.86
CA LEU A 388 -1.72 1.89 13.01
C LEU A 388 -0.27 1.39 13.05
N TYR A 389 -0.07 0.08 12.84
CA TYR A 389 1.27 -0.52 12.77
C TYR A 389 2.10 0.17 11.68
N ALA A 390 1.52 0.30 10.50
CA ALA A 390 2.13 0.92 9.32
C ALA A 390 2.60 2.35 9.61
N LEU A 391 1.71 3.17 10.22
CA LEU A 391 2.04 4.53 10.63
C LEU A 391 3.14 4.57 11.70
N ALA A 392 3.07 3.71 12.71
CA ALA A 392 4.10 3.62 13.76
C ALA A 392 5.46 3.20 13.18
N ALA A 393 5.47 2.24 12.26
CA ALA A 393 6.68 1.75 11.62
C ALA A 393 7.35 2.82 10.77
N GLY A 394 6.61 3.57 9.97
CA GLY A 394 7.20 4.67 9.21
C GLY A 394 7.69 5.82 10.11
N ILE A 395 7.03 6.09 11.25
CA ILE A 395 7.50 7.08 12.24
C ILE A 395 8.82 6.61 12.88
N ALA A 396 8.91 5.31 13.20
CA ALA A 396 10.09 4.72 13.82
C ALA A 396 11.28 4.64 12.85
N ALA A 397 11.01 4.33 11.58
CA ALA A 397 12.02 4.22 10.53
C ALA A 397 12.64 5.58 10.16
N ASP A 398 11.83 6.62 9.99
CA ASP A 398 12.27 7.95 9.50
C ASP A 398 13.23 7.86 8.29
N GLY A 399 12.96 6.91 7.37
CA GLY A 399 13.79 6.65 6.19
C GLY A 399 14.97 5.69 6.39
N ALA A 400 15.12 5.06 7.56
CA ALA A 400 16.16 4.07 7.88
C ALA A 400 15.57 2.73 8.38
N PRO A 401 16.35 1.64 8.43
CA PRO A 401 15.91 0.40 9.06
C PRO A 401 15.52 0.63 10.54
N THR A 402 14.41 0.02 10.97
CA THR A 402 13.87 0.15 12.34
C THR A 402 13.87 -1.18 13.08
N THR A 403 13.64 -1.15 14.39
CA THR A 403 13.44 -2.32 15.24
C THR A 403 12.01 -2.41 15.79
N ALA A 404 11.57 -3.60 16.21
CA ALA A 404 10.25 -3.78 16.84
C ALA A 404 10.06 -2.91 18.09
N GLU A 405 11.12 -2.66 18.87
CA GLU A 405 11.05 -1.76 20.03
C GLU A 405 10.79 -0.30 19.64
N GLU A 406 11.42 0.19 18.56
CA GLU A 406 11.20 1.55 18.07
C GLU A 406 9.78 1.70 17.52
N ILE A 407 9.27 0.69 16.81
CA ILE A 407 7.87 0.63 16.37
C ILE A 407 6.94 0.71 17.59
N LEU A 408 7.15 -0.09 18.63
CA LEU A 408 6.38 -0.03 19.89
C LEU A 408 6.43 1.37 20.52
N ARG A 409 7.60 2.01 20.54
CA ARG A 409 7.76 3.40 21.04
C ARG A 409 6.97 4.41 20.22
N ALA A 410 6.83 4.19 18.92
CA ALA A 410 6.09 5.06 18.01
C ALA A 410 4.56 4.86 18.05
N VAL A 411 4.04 3.72 18.52
CA VAL A 411 2.58 3.43 18.54
C VAL A 411 1.75 4.57 19.17
N PRO A 412 2.06 5.12 20.37
CA PRO A 412 1.27 6.21 20.93
C PRO A 412 1.32 7.51 20.11
N LEU A 413 2.43 7.77 19.39
CA LEU A 413 2.53 8.91 18.49
C LEU A 413 1.68 8.67 17.23
N ALA A 414 1.76 7.47 16.65
CA ALA A 414 0.92 7.06 15.51
C ALA A 414 -0.58 7.21 15.83
N PHE A 415 -1.01 6.87 17.05
CA PHE A 415 -2.37 7.12 17.52
C PHE A 415 -2.77 8.60 17.42
N ARG A 416 -1.91 9.50 17.94
CA ARG A 416 -2.18 10.95 17.92
C ARG A 416 -2.22 11.51 16.50
N GLU A 417 -1.25 11.11 15.67
CA GLU A 417 -1.16 11.55 14.28
C GLU A 417 -2.35 11.07 13.45
N GLY A 418 -2.72 9.79 13.56
CA GLY A 418 -3.87 9.26 12.84
C GLY A 418 -5.19 9.91 13.29
N LYS A 419 -5.35 10.20 14.58
CA LYS A 419 -6.51 10.94 15.10
C LYS A 419 -6.58 12.36 14.53
N ALA A 420 -5.48 13.12 14.58
CA ALA A 420 -5.44 14.49 14.07
C ALA A 420 -5.75 14.56 12.57
N ARG A 421 -5.25 13.59 11.79
CA ARG A 421 -5.55 13.45 10.36
C ARG A 421 -7.03 13.15 10.11
N TRP A 422 -7.63 12.23 10.89
CA TRP A 422 -9.05 11.92 10.79
C TRP A 422 -9.94 13.13 11.11
N GLU A 423 -9.62 13.87 12.18
CA GLU A 423 -10.37 15.07 12.57
C GLU A 423 -10.29 16.18 11.51
N THR A 424 -9.13 16.35 10.88
CA THR A 424 -8.95 17.29 9.76
C THR A 424 -9.79 16.88 8.56
N TRP A 425 -9.84 15.59 8.24
CA TRP A 425 -10.64 15.06 7.12
C TRP A 425 -12.14 15.14 7.38
N ALA A 426 -12.60 14.81 8.59
CA ALA A 426 -14.02 14.83 8.95
C ALA A 426 -14.60 16.25 9.12
N GLY A 427 -13.74 17.26 9.28
CA GLY A 427 -14.11 18.67 9.39
C GLY A 427 -14.01 19.47 8.08
N ALA A 428 -13.45 18.89 7.01
CA ALA A 428 -13.36 19.46 5.67
C ALA A 428 -14.50 18.92 4.78
#